data_AF-A0A2G5TG79-F1
#
_entry.id   AF-A0A2G5TG79-F1
#
_cell.length_a   1.000
_cell.length_b   1.000
_cell.length_c   1.000
_cell.angle_alpha   90.00
_cell.angle_beta   90.00
_cell.angle_gamma   90.00
#
_symmetry.space_group_name_H-M   'P 1'
#
loop_
_entity.id
_entity.type
_entity.pdbx_description
1 polymer ?
#
loop_
_entity_poly.entity_id
_entity_poly.type
_entity_poly.pdbx_seq_one_letter_code
_entity_poly.pdbx_strand_id
1 'polypeptide(L)'
;MNLIYAITLFVGLIGSAVSYKVLVFNPAYGASHSNFLGKISDILIDAGNEVTMLIPVYLSNKRNQTGSKKVTKIVEIGQDPRTKAIFESGQIEGIIKSKVWTMDPEMMSLFGVS
;
A
#
# COMPACT_ATOMS: atom_id res chain seq x y z
N MET A 1 -33.71 35.55 13.27
CA MET A 1 -32.72 35.69 12.17
C MET A 1 -31.35 35.16 12.59
N ASN A 2 -30.73 35.68 13.65
CA ASN A 2 -29.40 35.23 14.13
C ASN A 2 -29.35 33.75 14.57
N LEU A 3 -30.43 33.23 15.18
CA LEU A 3 -30.52 31.83 15.60
C LEU A 3 -30.54 30.85 14.40
N ILE A 4 -31.22 31.22 13.32
CA ILE A 4 -31.31 30.37 12.11
C ILE A 4 -29.93 30.28 11.45
N TYR A 5 -29.20 31.41 11.34
CA TYR A 5 -27.83 31.39 10.81
C TYR A 5 -26.86 30.57 11.66
N ALA A 6 -26.99 30.65 12.99
CA ALA A 6 -26.18 29.83 13.90
C ALA A 6 -26.47 28.33 13.71
N ILE A 7 -27.74 27.96 13.54
CA ILE A 7 -28.14 26.56 13.29
C ILE A 7 -27.61 26.08 11.93
N THR A 8 -27.76 26.88 10.86
CA THR A 8 -27.24 26.52 9.53
C THR A 8 -25.72 26.35 9.53
N LEU A 9 -24.99 27.22 10.25
CA LEU A 9 -23.54 27.12 10.41
C LEU A 9 -23.15 25.83 11.18
N PHE A 10 -23.87 25.52 12.25
CA PHE A 10 -23.62 24.33 13.06
C PHE A 10 -23.87 23.03 12.28
N VAL A 11 -24.94 22.97 11.49
CA VAL A 11 -25.23 21.81 10.62
C VAL A 11 -24.15 21.63 9.54
N GLY A 12 -23.66 22.73 8.96
CA GLY A 12 -22.55 22.68 7.99
C GLY A 12 -21.25 22.13 8.59
N LEU A 13 -20.95 22.46 9.85
CA LEU A 13 -19.78 21.94 10.56
C LEU A 13 -19.88 20.44 10.85
N ILE A 14 -21.06 19.93 11.23
CA ILE A 14 -21.28 18.50 11.46
C ILE A 14 -21.05 17.68 10.19
N GLY A 15 -21.47 18.20 9.02
CA GLY A 15 -21.26 17.55 7.73
C GLY A 15 -19.78 17.36 7.37
N SER A 16 -18.87 18.17 7.92
CA SER A 16 -17.42 18.05 7.72
C SER A 16 -16.75 16.99 8.61
N ALA A 17 -17.44 16.51 9.65
CA ALA A 17 -16.93 15.52 10.61
C ALA A 17 -17.21 14.06 10.19
N VAL A 18 -17.57 13.83 8.91
CA VAL A 18 -17.87 12.49 8.40
C VAL A 18 -16.57 11.70 8.22
N SER A 19 -16.43 10.62 8.99
CA SER A 19 -15.37 9.64 8.83
C SER A 19 -15.65 8.72 7.65
N TYR A 20 -14.73 8.66 6.68
CA TYR A 20 -14.85 7.75 5.54
C TYR A 20 -14.25 6.38 5.85
N LYS A 21 -14.80 5.34 5.22
CA LYS A 21 -14.21 4.00 5.20
C LYS A 21 -13.34 3.84 3.97
N VAL A 22 -12.03 3.87 4.16
CA VAL A 22 -11.06 3.83 3.06
C VAL A 22 -10.37 2.47 3.00
N LEU A 23 -10.38 1.84 1.83
CA LEU A 23 -9.62 0.63 1.56
C LEU A 23 -8.34 0.99 0.82
N VAL A 24 -7.19 0.73 1.44
CA VAL A 24 -5.87 0.95 0.85
C VAL A 24 -5.32 -0.36 0.31
N PHE A 25 -5.18 -0.45 -1.00
CA PHE A 25 -4.56 -1.60 -1.66
C PHE A 25 -3.03 -1.47 -1.61
N ASN A 26 -2.38 -2.29 -0.80
CA ASN A 26 -0.94 -2.25 -0.53
C ASN A 26 -0.26 -3.59 -0.87
N PRO A 27 0.05 -3.85 -2.15
CA PRO A 27 0.67 -5.09 -2.57
C PRO A 27 2.08 -5.25 -1.98
N ALA A 28 2.34 -6.38 -1.34
CA ALA A 28 3.65 -6.68 -0.76
C ALA A 28 4.63 -7.14 -1.84
N TYR A 29 5.16 -6.17 -2.59
CA TYR A 29 6.18 -6.37 -3.62
C TYR A 29 7.45 -5.52 -3.40
N GLY A 30 7.36 -4.43 -2.64
CA GLY A 30 8.47 -3.48 -2.53
C GLY A 30 8.36 -2.57 -1.31
N ALA A 31 9.51 -2.36 -0.65
CA ALA A 31 9.60 -1.59 0.59
C ALA A 31 9.14 -0.13 0.45
N SER A 32 9.53 0.52 -0.64
CA SER A 32 9.19 1.92 -0.92
C SER A 32 7.68 2.10 -1.12
N HIS A 33 7.04 1.19 -1.85
CA HIS A 33 5.60 1.23 -2.11
C HIS A 33 4.79 1.03 -0.83
N SER A 34 5.15 0.01 -0.05
CA SER A 34 4.57 -0.21 1.27
C SER A 34 4.72 1.00 2.19
N ASN A 35 5.89 1.62 2.22
CA ASN A 35 6.12 2.82 3.04
C ASN A 35 5.29 4.02 2.56
N PHE A 36 5.14 4.21 1.25
CA PHE A 36 4.34 5.30 0.70
C PHE A 36 2.86 5.14 1.04
N LEU A 37 2.29 3.97 0.75
CA LEU A 37 0.89 3.66 1.04
C LEU A 37 0.61 3.58 2.54
N GLY A 38 1.57 3.09 3.32
CA GLY A 38 1.51 3.09 4.77
C GLY A 38 1.44 4.49 5.36
N LYS A 39 2.23 5.44 4.85
CA LYS A 39 2.15 6.86 5.25
C LYS A 39 0.83 7.50 4.85
N ILE A 40 0.31 7.22 3.65
CA ILE A 40 -1.03 7.70 3.24
C ILE A 40 -2.09 7.18 4.23
N SER A 41 -2.00 5.90 4.59
CA SER A 41 -2.92 5.29 5.55
C SER A 41 -2.85 5.96 6.91
N ASP A 42 -1.64 6.24 7.42
CA ASP A 42 -1.45 6.95 8.69
C ASP A 42 -2.05 8.36 8.64
N ILE A 43 -1.88 9.10 7.55
CA ILE A 43 -2.47 10.45 7.36
C ILE A 43 -4.00 10.40 7.35
N LEU A 44 -4.57 9.41 6.65
CA LEU A 44 -6.03 9.24 6.59
C LEU A 44 -6.61 8.89 7.96
N ILE A 45 -5.94 8.05 8.74
CA ILE A 45 -6.29 7.73 10.13
C ILE A 45 -6.22 8.98 11.00
N ASP A 46 -5.15 9.78 10.87
CA ASP A 46 -4.99 11.03 11.61
C ASP A 46 -6.06 12.08 11.28
N ALA A 47 -6.56 12.06 10.04
CA ALA A 47 -7.70 12.86 9.62
C ALA A 47 -9.06 12.33 10.13
N GLY A 48 -9.08 11.24 10.90
CA GLY A 48 -10.27 10.65 11.51
C GLY A 48 -10.99 9.61 10.66
N ASN A 49 -10.37 9.11 9.57
CA ASN A 49 -10.96 8.09 8.70
C ASN A 49 -10.72 6.67 9.21
N GLU A 50 -11.65 5.77 8.90
CA GLU A 50 -11.50 4.34 9.14
C GLU A 50 -10.77 3.70 7.97
N VAL A 51 -9.50 3.33 8.17
CA VAL A 51 -8.67 2.75 7.11
C VAL A 51 -8.53 1.24 7.28
N THR A 52 -8.80 0.50 6.21
CA THR A 52 -8.49 -0.93 6.08
C THR A 52 -7.41 -1.10 5.02
N MET A 53 -6.38 -1.89 5.32
CA MET A 53 -5.31 -2.18 4.37
C MET A 53 -5.45 -3.60 3.81
N LEU A 54 -5.52 -3.70 2.49
CA LEU A 54 -5.54 -4.96 1.76
C LEU A 54 -4.13 -5.27 1.23
N ILE A 55 -3.54 -6.39 1.65
CA ILE A 55 -2.17 -6.76 1.33
C ILE A 55 -2.16 -8.08 0.56
N PRO A 56 -2.16 -8.04 -0.78
CA PRO A 56 -1.80 -9.21 -1.57
C PRO A 56 -0.30 -9.46 -1.52
N VAL A 57 0.09 -10.68 -1.13
CA VAL A 57 1.48 -11.09 -1.01
C VAL A 57 2.02 -11.54 -2.35
N TYR A 58 2.85 -10.70 -2.98
CA TYR A 58 3.57 -11.04 -4.21
C TYR A 58 4.98 -11.57 -3.91
N LEU A 59 5.63 -11.02 -2.89
CA LEU A 59 6.92 -11.47 -2.40
C LEU A 59 6.77 -11.88 -0.94
N SER A 60 6.98 -13.17 -0.67
CA SER A 60 6.85 -13.75 0.68
C SER A 60 7.71 -13.05 1.72
N ASN A 61 8.90 -12.56 1.34
CA ASN A 61 9.81 -11.84 2.25
C ASN A 61 9.40 -10.38 2.54
N LYS A 62 8.41 -9.85 1.81
CA LYS A 62 7.86 -8.50 2.00
C LYS A 62 6.51 -8.47 2.70
N ARG A 63 5.96 -9.62 3.04
CA ARG A 63 4.67 -9.80 3.73
C ARG A 63 4.49 -8.89 4.95
N ASN A 64 5.50 -8.83 5.82
CA ASN A 64 5.42 -8.08 7.08
C ASN A 64 5.73 -6.58 6.93
N GLN A 65 5.96 -6.11 5.69
CA GLN A 65 6.28 -4.72 5.41
C GLN A 65 5.02 -3.97 4.99
N THR A 66 4.21 -3.61 5.98
CA THR A 66 3.02 -2.76 5.82
C THR A 66 3.36 -1.29 5.57
N GLY A 67 4.47 -0.80 6.16
CA GLY A 67 4.92 0.59 6.03
C GLY A 67 4.09 1.64 6.79
N SER A 68 3.01 1.23 7.45
CA SER A 68 2.17 2.04 8.35
C SER A 68 2.49 1.72 9.80
N LYS A 69 2.34 2.71 10.69
CA LYS A 69 2.43 2.51 12.14
C LYS A 69 1.07 2.48 12.85
N LYS A 70 0.01 2.95 12.19
CA LYS A 70 -1.31 3.20 12.82
C LYS A 70 -2.43 2.31 12.30
N VAL A 71 -2.25 1.66 11.15
CA VAL A 71 -3.26 0.75 10.59
C VAL A 71 -3.44 -0.46 11.50
N THR A 72 -4.68 -0.67 11.93
CA THR A 72 -5.08 -1.81 12.77
C THR A 72 -5.82 -2.89 11.97
N LYS A 73 -6.59 -2.49 10.95
CA LYS A 73 -7.36 -3.41 10.09
C LYS A 73 -6.53 -3.79 8.87
N ILE A 74 -6.00 -5.01 8.89
CA ILE A 74 -5.22 -5.58 7.78
C ILE A 74 -5.92 -6.84 7.30
N VAL A 75 -6.18 -6.89 6.00
CA VAL A 75 -6.65 -8.08 5.28
C VAL A 75 -5.51 -8.54 4.39
N GLU A 76 -4.98 -9.73 4.65
CA GLU A 76 -3.90 -10.28 3.85
C GLU A 76 -4.43 -11.35 2.90
N ILE A 77 -4.00 -11.30 1.64
CA ILE A 77 -4.22 -12.34 0.66
C ILE A 77 -2.88 -13.04 0.42
N GLY A 78 -2.84 -14.35 0.68
CA GLY A 78 -1.64 -15.16 0.49
C GLY A 78 -1.18 -15.21 -0.96
N GLN A 79 0.10 -15.55 -1.16
CA GLN A 79 0.69 -15.70 -2.48
C GLN A 79 0.15 -16.93 -3.19
N ASP A 80 -0.15 -16.80 -4.48
CA ASP A 80 -0.55 -17.92 -5.32
C ASP A 80 0.62 -18.93 -5.51
N PRO A 81 0.38 -20.26 -5.39
CA PRO A 81 1.42 -21.27 -5.48
C PRO A 81 2.22 -21.26 -6.78
N ARG A 82 1.59 -20.92 -7.92
CA ARG A 82 2.27 -20.84 -9.21
C ARG A 82 3.26 -19.68 -9.24
N THR A 83 2.84 -18.53 -8.70
CA THR A 83 3.68 -17.34 -8.62
C THR A 83 4.86 -17.59 -7.67
N LYS A 84 4.61 -18.26 -6.55
CA LYS A 84 5.66 -18.67 -5.61
C LYS A 84 6.72 -19.56 -6.27
N ALA A 85 6.30 -20.57 -7.03
CA ALA A 85 7.22 -21.46 -7.75
C ALA A 85 8.06 -20.73 -8.80
N ILE A 86 7.49 -19.73 -9.50
CA ILE A 86 8.23 -18.91 -10.49
C ILE A 86 9.31 -18.08 -9.79
N PHE A 87 8.99 -17.45 -8.66
CA PHE A 87 9.97 -16.66 -7.90
C PHE A 87 11.08 -17.51 -7.29
N GLU A 88 10.75 -18.70 -6.78
CA GLU A 88 11.73 -19.63 -6.22
C GLU A 88 12.64 -20.25 -7.29
N SER A 89 12.08 -20.62 -8.45
CA SER A 89 12.85 -21.24 -9.55
C SER A 89 13.75 -20.26 -10.29
N GLY A 90 13.35 -18.99 -10.43
CA GLY A 90 14.08 -18.07 -11.29
C GLY A 90 15.29 -17.38 -10.66
N GLN A 91 15.57 -17.53 -9.36
CA GLN A 91 16.58 -16.72 -8.61
C GLN A 91 16.48 -15.20 -8.86
N ILE A 92 15.33 -14.74 -9.37
CA ILE A 92 15.14 -13.42 -9.98
C ILE A 92 15.38 -12.33 -8.94
N GLU A 93 15.04 -12.57 -7.68
CA GLU A 93 15.23 -11.59 -6.63
C GLU A 93 16.71 -11.28 -6.34
N GLY A 94 17.58 -12.30 -6.38
CA GLY A 94 19.02 -12.13 -6.18
C GLY A 94 19.68 -11.45 -7.37
N ILE A 95 19.26 -11.81 -8.58
CA ILE A 95 19.76 -11.24 -9.84
C ILE A 95 19.29 -9.78 -9.99
N ILE A 96 17.99 -9.50 -9.78
CA ILE A 96 17.46 -8.12 -9.81
C ILE A 96 18.13 -7.29 -8.73
N LYS A 97 18.25 -7.76 -7.48
CA LYS A 97 19.00 -7.00 -6.48
C LYS A 97 20.41 -6.75 -6.98
N SER A 98 21.23 -7.77 -7.17
CA SER A 98 22.67 -7.56 -7.48
C SER A 98 22.97 -6.84 -8.79
N LYS A 99 22.13 -6.96 -9.82
CA LYS A 99 22.42 -6.49 -11.18
C LYS A 99 21.48 -5.40 -11.72
N VAL A 100 20.36 -5.05 -11.07
CA VAL A 100 19.43 -4.03 -11.64
C VAL A 100 20.08 -2.66 -11.78
N TRP A 101 21.00 -2.30 -10.87
CA TRP A 101 21.74 -1.03 -10.91
C TRP A 101 22.97 -1.06 -11.81
N THR A 102 23.42 -2.24 -12.26
CA THR A 102 24.60 -2.34 -13.14
C THR A 102 24.26 -2.14 -14.61
N MET A 103 22.97 -2.02 -14.98
CA MET A 103 22.50 -1.88 -16.37
C MET A 103 23.19 -2.89 -17.31
N ASP A 104 23.43 -4.11 -16.81
CA ASP A 104 24.09 -5.18 -17.55
C ASP A 104 23.20 -5.58 -18.77
N PRO A 105 23.75 -5.76 -19.98
CA PRO A 105 23.01 -6.20 -21.15
C PRO A 105 22.15 -7.45 -20.92
N GLU A 106 22.61 -8.42 -20.13
CA GLU A 106 21.80 -9.60 -19.75
C GLU A 106 20.57 -9.20 -18.93
N MET A 107 20.70 -8.19 -18.09
CA MET A 107 19.64 -7.64 -17.24
C MET A 107 18.62 -6.84 -18.07
N MET A 108 19.09 -6.07 -19.05
CA MET A 108 18.20 -5.33 -19.97
C MET A 108 17.38 -6.27 -20.85
N SER A 109 17.96 -7.42 -21.22
CA SER A 109 17.24 -8.46 -21.99
C SER A 109 16.05 -9.07 -21.24
N LEU A 110 16.11 -9.16 -19.90
CA LEU A 110 15.01 -9.63 -19.05
C LEU A 110 13.81 -8.67 -19.02
N PHE A 111 14.04 -7.37 -19.27
CA PHE A 111 13.00 -6.35 -19.32
C PHE A 111 12.45 -6.09 -20.73
N GLY A 112 12.92 -6.83 -21.74
CA GLY A 112 12.41 -6.76 -23.11
C GLY A 112 12.67 -5.43 -23.81
N VAL A 113 13.62 -4.62 -23.32
CA VAL A 113 14.07 -3.41 -24.01
C VAL A 113 15.27 -3.82 -24.88
N SER A 114 14.96 -4.14 -26.14
CA SER A 114 15.94 -4.36 -27.22
C SER A 114 16.66 -3.08 -27.60
#